data_AF-A0A7C1M2N4-F1
#
_entry.id   AF-A0A7C1M2N4-F1
#
_cell.length_a   1.000
_cell.length_b   1.000
_cell.length_c   1.000
_cell.angle_alpha   90.00
_cell.angle_beta   90.00
_cell.angle_gamma   90.00
#
_symmetry.space_group_name_H-M   'P 1'
#
loop_
_entity.id
_entity.type
_entity.pdbx_description
1 polymer ?
#
loop_
_entity_poly.entity_id
_entity_poly.type
_entity_poly.pdbx_seq_one_letter_code
_entity_poly.pdbx_strand_id
1 'polypeptide(L)'
;MSSRKRELNVFWSQYKQQFKEWLSLKEIGDRTKKDYLKALDRIFKEHRVELERKSLEATIKAYNRSQAYVFGLRHFLTFLGEEGIIREDLADYLKSKLHRRRSGIRQIFISDEELREAYKHIQEKGEPYLTIFLFMVYSGMRLSQTVRILNSWNWWKAVVVNEKVVRYPAEETTRGKKRAFWAYLPRDFAELLEPTSIKYNTAQDTKYGKVSPNTIRKWHYTFLVRQGVPADIADFIQGRASQRVGATHYLNKTLLADEWYSAVVDDLKKVLEGSE
;
A
#
# COMPACT_ATOMS: atom_id res chain seq x y z
N MET A 1 46.27 -4.14 2.76
CA MET A 1 45.08 -3.41 2.26
C MET A 1 44.85 -2.19 3.14
N SER A 2 44.90 -0.98 2.59
CA SER A 2 44.73 0.28 3.34
C SER A 2 43.38 0.34 4.07
N SER A 3 43.40 0.76 5.34
CA SER A 3 42.25 0.86 6.26
C SER A 3 41.02 1.58 5.66
N ARG A 4 41.23 2.56 4.78
CA ARG A 4 40.15 3.34 4.14
C ARG A 4 39.30 2.58 3.10
N LYS A 5 39.77 1.43 2.57
CA LYS A 5 39.00 0.61 1.60
C LYS A 5 37.94 -0.29 2.24
N ARG A 6 37.73 -0.22 3.55
CA ARG A 6 36.74 -1.02 4.28
C ARG A 6 35.58 -0.20 4.84
N GLU A 7 35.47 1.09 4.54
CA GLU A 7 34.41 1.95 5.08
C GLU A 7 33.29 2.16 4.06
N LEU A 8 32.06 1.81 4.43
CA LEU A 8 30.89 2.01 3.58
C LEU A 8 30.59 3.50 3.34
N ASN A 9 31.02 4.39 4.24
CA ASN A 9 30.91 5.84 4.05
C ASN A 9 31.67 6.31 2.79
N VAL A 10 32.85 5.73 2.54
CA VAL A 10 33.67 6.05 1.36
C VAL A 10 32.97 5.54 0.10
N PHE A 11 32.42 4.33 0.13
CA PHE A 11 31.65 3.83 -1.00
C PHE A 11 30.37 4.65 -1.23
N TRP A 12 29.72 5.12 -0.17
CA TRP A 12 28.55 5.98 -0.32
C TRP A 12 28.91 7.29 -1.00
N SER A 13 29.96 7.98 -0.55
CA SER A 13 30.37 9.25 -1.18
C SER A 13 30.78 9.08 -2.65
N GLN A 14 31.39 7.96 -3.00
CA GLN A 14 31.84 7.66 -4.37
C GLN A 14 30.72 7.19 -5.29
N TYR A 15 29.83 6.33 -4.81
CA TYR A 15 28.89 5.58 -5.65
C TYR A 15 27.42 5.94 -5.43
N LYS A 16 27.10 6.98 -4.64
CA LYS A 16 25.72 7.38 -4.35
C LYS A 16 24.88 7.62 -5.62
N GLN A 17 25.46 8.25 -6.63
CA GLN A 17 24.72 8.58 -7.85
C GLN A 17 24.44 7.34 -8.70
N GLN A 18 25.42 6.46 -8.88
CA GLN A 18 25.29 5.16 -9.55
C GLN A 18 24.30 4.26 -8.80
N PHE A 19 24.35 4.24 -7.47
CA PHE A 19 23.38 3.53 -6.66
C PHE A 19 21.95 4.07 -6.87
N LYS A 20 21.77 5.39 -6.97
CA LYS A 20 20.47 6.01 -7.22
C LYS A 20 19.91 5.59 -8.59
N GLU A 21 20.75 5.54 -9.61
CA GLU A 21 20.40 5.07 -10.95
C GLU A 21 20.05 3.58 -10.94
N TRP A 22 20.91 2.75 -10.38
CA TRP A 22 20.67 1.31 -10.19
C TRP A 22 19.36 1.04 -9.42
N LEU A 23 19.11 1.78 -8.34
CA LEU A 23 17.90 1.64 -7.53
C LEU A 23 16.65 2.08 -8.31
N SER A 24 16.78 3.04 -9.24
CA SER A 24 15.68 3.51 -10.08
C SER A 24 15.15 2.41 -11.00
N LEU A 25 16.03 1.49 -11.45
CA LEU A 25 15.69 0.36 -12.31
C LEU A 25 14.99 -0.78 -11.56
N LYS A 26 15.11 -0.86 -10.22
CA LYS A 26 14.46 -1.92 -9.44
C LYS A 26 12.95 -1.69 -9.34
N GLU A 27 12.17 -2.78 -9.32
CA GLU A 27 10.70 -2.78 -9.15
C GLU A 27 10.26 -2.45 -7.70
N ILE A 28 10.66 -1.28 -7.21
CA ILE A 28 10.39 -0.78 -5.87
C ILE A 28 9.57 0.51 -6.01
N GLY A 29 8.63 0.76 -5.08
CA GLY A 29 7.84 1.99 -5.11
C GLY A 29 8.71 3.24 -4.90
N ASP A 30 8.42 4.32 -5.63
CA ASP A 30 9.24 5.55 -5.63
C ASP A 30 9.40 6.18 -4.24
N ARG A 31 8.34 6.13 -3.42
CA ARG A 31 8.39 6.55 -2.02
C ARG A 31 9.39 5.72 -1.23
N THR A 32 9.36 4.40 -1.39
CA THR A 32 10.28 3.47 -0.71
C THR A 32 11.72 3.67 -1.18
N LYS A 33 11.96 3.90 -2.48
CA LYS A 33 13.29 4.27 -3.00
C LYS A 33 13.81 5.54 -2.32
N LYS A 34 12.97 6.58 -2.22
CA LYS A 34 13.31 7.82 -1.50
C LYS A 34 13.60 7.58 -0.01
N ASP A 35 12.83 6.73 0.65
CA ASP A 35 13.05 6.39 2.05
C ASP A 35 14.40 5.68 2.27
N TYR A 36 14.80 4.79 1.35
CA TYR A 36 16.11 4.13 1.39
C TYR A 36 17.26 5.11 1.22
N LEU A 37 17.19 6.01 0.23
CA LEU A 37 18.20 7.04 0.00
C LEU A 37 18.35 7.96 1.22
N LYS A 38 17.23 8.43 1.79
CA LYS A 38 17.24 9.26 3.00
C LYS A 38 17.83 8.52 4.20
N ALA A 39 17.52 7.23 4.36
CA ALA A 39 18.06 6.43 5.45
C ALA A 39 19.58 6.25 5.31
N LEU A 40 20.08 5.97 4.11
CA LEU A 40 21.51 5.84 3.83
C LEU A 40 22.26 7.17 4.04
N ASP A 41 21.71 8.27 3.53
CA ASP A 41 22.29 9.61 3.76
C ASP A 41 22.42 9.93 5.24
N ARG A 42 21.41 9.57 6.03
CA ARG A 42 21.46 9.76 7.48
C ARG A 42 22.49 8.85 8.16
N ILE A 43 22.49 7.56 7.84
CA ILE A 43 23.45 6.58 8.37
C ILE A 43 24.88 7.07 8.16
N PHE A 44 25.23 7.41 6.92
CA PHE A 44 26.61 7.73 6.56
C PHE A 44 27.02 9.15 6.95
N LYS A 45 26.07 10.00 7.35
CA LYS A 45 26.34 11.29 8.00
C LYS A 45 26.59 11.13 9.51
N GLU A 46 25.82 10.27 10.18
CA GLU A 46 25.83 10.17 11.66
C GLU A 46 26.78 9.10 12.20
N HIS A 47 27.15 8.11 11.37
CA HIS A 47 27.95 6.97 11.81
C HIS A 47 29.08 6.66 10.83
N ARG A 48 30.23 6.26 11.37
CA ARG A 48 31.27 5.57 10.62
C ARG A 48 30.92 4.08 10.56
N VAL A 49 30.66 3.59 9.35
CA VAL A 49 30.18 2.24 9.10
C VAL A 49 31.23 1.47 8.33
N GLU A 50 31.73 0.41 8.95
CA GLU A 50 32.69 -0.50 8.35
C GLU A 50 31.97 -1.61 7.59
N LEU A 51 32.61 -2.13 6.55
CA LEU A 51 32.19 -3.30 5.78
C LEU A 51 32.45 -4.58 6.60
N GLU A 52 31.84 -4.64 7.77
CA GLU A 52 31.93 -5.76 8.71
C GLU A 52 30.58 -5.97 9.40
N ARG A 53 30.28 -7.22 9.72
CA ARG A 53 29.06 -7.64 10.40
C ARG A 53 28.78 -6.83 11.66
N LYS A 54 29.74 -6.69 12.58
CA LYS A 54 29.51 -6.02 13.87
C LYS A 54 29.13 -4.55 13.70
N SER A 55 29.83 -3.84 12.82
CA SER A 55 29.56 -2.44 12.51
C SER A 55 28.14 -2.28 11.94
N LEU A 56 27.81 -3.07 10.91
CA LEU A 56 26.49 -3.06 10.28
C LEU A 56 25.33 -3.38 11.24
N GLU A 57 25.50 -4.40 12.10
CA GLU A 57 24.50 -4.79 13.10
C GLU A 57 24.30 -3.67 14.14
N ALA A 58 25.37 -3.03 14.59
CA ALA A 58 25.31 -1.89 15.50
C ALA A 58 24.59 -0.69 14.86
N THR A 59 24.90 -0.37 13.60
CA THR A 59 24.24 0.70 12.84
C THR A 59 22.74 0.49 12.75
N ILE A 60 22.27 -0.70 12.34
CA ILE A 60 20.81 -0.93 12.25
C ILE A 60 20.15 -0.94 13.63
N LYS A 61 20.86 -1.33 14.69
CA LYS A 61 20.34 -1.31 16.06
C LYS A 61 20.11 0.13 16.54
N ALA A 62 21.01 1.07 16.20
CA ALA A 62 20.86 2.49 16.52
C ALA A 62 19.55 3.08 15.96
N TYR A 63 19.08 2.58 14.81
CA TYR A 63 17.80 2.97 14.21
C TYR A 63 16.65 1.99 14.49
N ASN A 64 16.72 1.25 15.62
CA ASN A 64 15.70 0.29 16.06
C ASN A 64 15.33 -0.75 14.99
N ARG A 65 16.29 -1.12 14.14
CA ARG A 65 16.12 -2.04 13.01
C ARG A 65 14.94 -1.66 12.11
N SER A 66 14.71 -0.36 11.94
CA SER A 66 13.67 0.18 11.08
C SER A 66 13.84 -0.30 9.63
N GLN A 67 12.71 -0.55 8.96
CA GLN A 67 12.65 -1.15 7.64
C GLN A 67 13.49 -0.38 6.61
N ALA A 68 13.39 0.96 6.59
CA ALA A 68 14.07 1.79 5.60
C ALA A 68 15.61 1.68 5.72
N TYR A 69 16.12 1.70 6.94
CA TYR A 69 17.56 1.62 7.23
C TYR A 69 18.12 0.23 6.89
N VAL A 70 17.41 -0.82 7.30
CA VAL A 70 17.81 -2.21 7.04
C VAL A 70 17.81 -2.52 5.54
N PHE A 71 16.72 -2.20 4.83
CA PHE A 71 16.66 -2.50 3.40
C PHE A 71 17.48 -1.54 2.56
N GLY A 72 17.62 -0.27 2.95
CA GLY A 72 18.56 0.65 2.31
C GLY A 72 19.97 0.07 2.29
N LEU A 73 20.47 -0.36 3.45
CA LEU A 73 21.80 -1.00 3.55
C LEU A 73 21.89 -2.30 2.75
N ARG A 74 20.86 -3.16 2.81
CA ARG A 74 20.86 -4.41 2.03
C ARG A 74 20.89 -4.15 0.52
N HIS A 75 20.15 -3.16 0.03
CA HIS A 75 20.17 -2.79 -1.39
C HIS A 75 21.51 -2.19 -1.78
N PHE A 76 22.10 -1.34 -0.93
CA PHE A 76 23.41 -0.77 -1.19
C PHE A 76 24.50 -1.85 -1.24
N LEU A 77 24.51 -2.80 -0.31
CA LEU A 77 25.42 -3.95 -0.36
C LEU A 77 25.20 -4.80 -1.61
N THR A 78 23.95 -4.99 -2.03
CA THR A 78 23.63 -5.74 -3.26
C THR A 78 24.22 -5.04 -4.48
N PHE A 79 24.02 -3.74 -4.61
CA PHE A 79 24.61 -2.92 -5.65
C PHE A 79 26.14 -3.03 -5.66
N LEU A 80 26.80 -2.88 -4.51
CA LEU A 80 28.26 -2.99 -4.43
C LEU A 80 28.78 -4.37 -4.88
N GLY A 81 28.01 -5.44 -4.62
CA GLY A 81 28.32 -6.79 -5.08
C GLY A 81 28.10 -6.96 -6.59
N GLU A 82 26.94 -6.54 -7.11
CA GLU A 82 26.58 -6.62 -8.53
C GLU A 82 27.57 -5.83 -9.42
N GLU A 83 28.04 -4.67 -8.96
CA GLU A 83 29.03 -3.84 -9.66
C GLU A 83 30.49 -4.29 -9.44
N GLY A 84 30.73 -5.37 -8.70
CA GLY A 84 32.07 -5.89 -8.43
C GLY A 84 32.94 -5.00 -7.52
N ILE A 85 32.37 -3.99 -6.88
CA ILE A 85 33.07 -3.07 -5.95
C ILE A 85 33.50 -3.83 -4.68
N ILE A 86 32.66 -4.77 -4.24
CA ILE A 86 32.99 -5.76 -3.21
C ILE A 86 32.71 -7.16 -3.74
N ARG A 87 33.29 -8.18 -3.11
CA ARG A 87 32.94 -9.57 -3.44
C ARG A 87 31.46 -9.82 -3.19
N GLU A 88 30.81 -10.47 -4.14
CA GLU A 88 29.38 -10.79 -4.09
C GLU A 88 29.03 -11.68 -2.88
N ASP A 89 29.86 -12.67 -2.57
CA ASP A 89 29.66 -13.57 -1.44
C ASP A 89 29.74 -12.84 -0.08
N LEU A 90 30.63 -11.84 0.02
CA LEU A 90 30.70 -10.96 1.19
C LEU A 90 29.43 -10.10 1.30
N ALA A 91 28.96 -9.54 0.19
CA ALA A 91 27.73 -8.75 0.15
C ALA A 91 26.53 -9.59 0.67
N ASP A 92 26.38 -10.81 0.16
CA ASP A 92 25.32 -11.72 0.55
C ASP A 92 25.42 -12.19 2.00
N TYR A 93 26.63 -12.52 2.46
CA TYR A 93 26.87 -12.82 3.86
C TYR A 93 26.43 -11.67 4.76
N LEU A 94 26.86 -10.43 4.49
CA LEU A 94 26.50 -9.27 5.30
C LEU A 94 25.00 -8.96 5.25
N LYS A 95 24.39 -9.01 4.07
CA LYS A 95 22.93 -8.87 3.89
C LYS A 95 22.16 -9.87 4.74
N SER A 96 22.62 -11.12 4.83
CA SER A 96 21.94 -12.17 5.60
C SER A 96 21.79 -11.82 7.09
N LYS A 97 22.70 -11.00 7.64
CA LYS A 97 22.72 -10.58 9.06
C LYS A 97 21.87 -9.35 9.35
N LEU A 98 21.45 -8.62 8.32
CA LEU A 98 20.63 -7.42 8.45
C LEU A 98 19.15 -7.78 8.57
N HIS A 99 18.71 -8.01 9.81
CA HIS A 99 17.32 -8.36 10.13
C HIS A 99 16.51 -7.13 10.58
N ARG A 100 15.36 -6.91 9.94
CA ARG A 100 14.41 -5.86 10.35
C ARG A 100 13.67 -6.24 11.63
N ARG A 101 13.25 -5.24 12.39
CA ARG A 101 12.26 -5.44 13.46
C ARG A 101 10.96 -5.99 12.86
N ARG A 102 10.40 -7.04 13.47
CA ARG A 102 9.06 -7.52 13.12
C ARG A 102 8.01 -6.55 13.65
N SER A 103 7.13 -6.08 12.78
CA SER A 103 5.94 -5.31 13.18
C SER A 103 4.99 -6.25 13.93
N GLY A 104 4.51 -5.85 15.11
CA GLY A 104 3.45 -6.59 15.80
C GLY A 104 2.14 -6.57 14.99
N ILE A 105 1.31 -7.61 15.15
CA ILE A 105 -0.01 -7.67 14.52
C ILE A 105 -0.92 -6.68 15.25
N ARG A 106 -1.20 -5.52 14.65
CA ARG A 106 -2.14 -4.54 15.22
C ARG A 106 -3.57 -4.92 14.85
N GLN A 107 -4.29 -5.55 15.77
CA GLN A 107 -5.70 -5.89 15.63
C GLN A 107 -6.58 -4.73 16.12
N ILE A 108 -6.76 -3.73 15.25
CA ILE A 108 -7.80 -2.72 15.44
C ILE A 108 -8.96 -3.09 14.52
N PHE A 109 -10.14 -3.19 15.12
CA PHE A 109 -11.44 -3.29 14.49
C PHE A 109 -12.24 -2.03 14.85
N ILE A 110 -13.17 -1.66 13.98
CA ILE A 110 -14.12 -0.56 14.21
C ILE A 110 -15.54 -1.11 14.11
N SER A 111 -16.45 -0.52 14.87
CA SER A 111 -17.90 -0.75 14.78
C SER A 111 -18.54 0.12 13.69
N ASP A 112 -19.79 -0.19 13.37
CA ASP A 112 -20.61 0.62 12.45
C ASP A 112 -20.83 2.02 13.03
N GLU A 113 -20.99 2.14 14.35
CA GLU A 113 -21.15 3.44 15.03
C GLU A 113 -19.88 4.30 14.91
N GLU A 114 -18.71 3.73 15.18
CA GLU A 114 -17.43 4.44 14.98
C GLU A 114 -17.25 4.86 13.51
N LEU A 115 -17.76 4.08 12.55
CA LEU A 115 -17.73 4.44 11.14
C LEU A 115 -18.67 5.60 10.81
N ARG A 116 -19.88 5.64 11.40
CA ARG A 116 -20.85 6.74 11.25
C ARG A 116 -20.34 8.04 11.86
N GLU A 117 -19.76 7.98 13.06
CA GLU A 117 -19.13 9.14 13.69
C GLU A 117 -18.02 9.72 12.79
N ALA A 118 -17.18 8.84 12.23
CA ALA A 118 -16.16 9.26 11.27
C ALA A 118 -16.78 9.84 9.99
N TYR A 119 -17.87 9.26 9.49
CA TYR A 119 -18.57 9.77 8.32
C TYR A 119 -19.08 11.21 8.55
N LYS A 120 -19.77 11.47 9.66
CA LYS A 120 -20.24 12.81 10.04
C LYS A 120 -19.08 13.81 10.12
N HIS A 121 -17.99 13.43 10.78
CA HIS A 121 -16.80 14.29 10.88
C HIS A 121 -16.15 14.57 9.51
N ILE A 122 -16.11 13.58 8.62
CA ILE A 122 -15.56 13.78 7.27
C ILE A 122 -16.50 14.60 6.39
N GLN A 123 -17.83 14.50 6.56
CA GLN A 123 -18.79 15.37 5.89
C GLN A 123 -18.54 16.84 6.24
N GLU A 124 -18.28 17.16 7.50
CA GLU A 124 -17.91 18.53 7.94
C GLU A 124 -16.62 19.05 7.28
N LYS A 125 -15.66 18.15 6.98
CA LYS A 125 -14.44 18.52 6.23
C LYS A 125 -14.69 18.80 4.75
N GLY A 126 -15.77 18.27 4.18
CA GLY A 126 -16.13 18.43 2.78
C GLY A 126 -15.20 17.73 1.78
N GLU A 127 -15.25 18.18 0.53
CA GLU A 127 -14.42 17.63 -0.56
C GLU A 127 -12.96 18.08 -0.48
N PRO A 128 -11.99 17.24 -0.88
CA PRO A 128 -12.14 15.91 -1.48
C PRO A 128 -12.23 14.77 -0.44
N TYR A 129 -12.26 15.08 0.86
CA TYR A 129 -12.15 14.07 1.92
C TYR A 129 -13.35 13.13 1.94
N LEU A 130 -14.55 13.68 1.73
CA LEU A 130 -15.80 12.93 1.66
C LEU A 130 -15.78 11.90 0.52
N THR A 131 -15.44 12.32 -0.71
CA THR A 131 -15.31 11.41 -1.85
C THR A 131 -14.30 10.28 -1.57
N ILE A 132 -13.13 10.61 -1.03
CA ILE A 132 -12.10 9.60 -0.71
C ILE A 132 -12.61 8.60 0.33
N PHE A 133 -13.25 9.10 1.39
CA PHE A 133 -13.79 8.28 2.46
C PHE A 133 -14.89 7.33 1.94
N LEU A 134 -15.89 7.86 1.24
CA LEU A 134 -16.98 7.08 0.66
C LEU A 134 -16.45 6.02 -0.31
N PHE A 135 -15.53 6.40 -1.20
CA PHE A 135 -14.92 5.44 -2.12
C PHE A 135 -14.26 4.27 -1.36
N MET A 136 -13.53 4.54 -0.27
CA MET A 136 -12.91 3.48 0.53
C MET A 136 -13.92 2.64 1.29
N VAL A 137 -14.99 3.24 1.82
CA VAL A 137 -16.07 2.53 2.50
C VAL A 137 -16.76 1.60 1.53
N TYR A 138 -17.14 2.08 0.35
CA TYR A 138 -17.88 1.30 -0.63
C TYR A 138 -17.07 0.21 -1.31
N SER A 139 -15.81 0.48 -1.64
CA SER A 139 -14.99 -0.48 -2.41
C SER A 139 -14.08 -1.36 -1.54
N GLY A 140 -13.85 -0.96 -0.29
CA GLY A 140 -12.84 -1.57 0.58
C GLY A 140 -11.41 -1.46 0.03
N MET A 141 -11.13 -0.59 -0.95
CA MET A 141 -9.81 -0.46 -1.57
C MET A 141 -8.74 0.13 -0.64
N ARG A 142 -7.47 -0.04 -1.03
CA ARG A 142 -6.34 0.62 -0.34
C ARG A 142 -6.34 2.10 -0.71
N LEU A 143 -6.04 2.98 0.25
CA LEU A 143 -5.92 4.43 0.03
C LEU A 143 -5.11 4.80 -1.22
N SER A 144 -3.96 4.16 -1.41
CA SER A 144 -3.10 4.45 -2.56
C SER A 144 -3.73 4.09 -3.91
N GLN A 145 -4.60 3.08 -3.96
CA GLN A 145 -5.33 2.70 -5.17
C GLN A 145 -6.52 3.65 -5.35
N THR A 146 -7.28 3.92 -4.29
CA THR A 146 -8.37 4.92 -4.30
C THR A 146 -7.91 6.27 -4.85
N VAL A 147 -6.80 6.83 -4.33
CA VAL A 147 -6.26 8.11 -4.82
C VAL A 147 -5.88 8.04 -6.30
N ARG A 148 -5.34 6.91 -6.78
CA ARG A 148 -5.00 6.76 -8.21
C ARG A 148 -6.25 6.74 -9.07
N ILE A 149 -7.25 5.95 -8.69
CA ILE A 149 -8.51 5.82 -9.42
C ILE A 149 -9.22 7.18 -9.47
N LEU A 150 -9.36 7.87 -8.34
CA LEU A 150 -10.01 9.19 -8.28
C LEU A 150 -9.26 10.24 -9.11
N ASN A 151 -7.92 10.20 -9.14
CA ASN A 151 -7.13 11.14 -9.94
C ASN A 151 -7.17 10.86 -11.44
N SER A 152 -7.50 9.64 -11.84
CA SER A 152 -7.64 9.24 -13.25
C SER A 152 -9.06 8.80 -13.58
N TRP A 153 -10.04 9.27 -12.81
CA TRP A 153 -11.42 8.80 -12.94
C TRP A 153 -11.92 9.11 -14.34
N ASN A 154 -12.65 8.17 -14.92
CA ASN A 154 -13.25 8.32 -16.22
C ASN A 154 -14.45 7.39 -16.31
N TRP A 155 -15.65 7.96 -16.25
CA TRP A 155 -16.90 7.22 -16.28
C TRP A 155 -16.98 6.20 -17.43
N TRP A 156 -16.41 6.52 -18.61
CA TRP A 156 -16.40 5.63 -19.78
C TRP A 156 -15.61 4.33 -19.58
N LYS A 157 -14.75 4.26 -18.56
CA LYS A 157 -14.05 3.02 -18.16
C LYS A 157 -14.88 2.16 -17.20
N ALA A 158 -15.93 2.70 -16.59
CA ALA A 158 -16.78 1.96 -15.66
C ALA A 158 -17.64 0.94 -16.41
N VAL A 159 -17.80 -0.23 -15.83
CA VAL A 159 -18.73 -1.27 -16.30
C VAL A 159 -19.96 -1.22 -15.41
N VAL A 160 -21.11 -0.89 -15.99
CA VAL A 160 -22.40 -0.95 -15.32
C VAL A 160 -22.77 -2.42 -15.14
N VAL A 161 -22.87 -2.87 -13.89
CA VAL A 161 -23.26 -4.25 -13.56
C VAL A 161 -24.78 -4.37 -13.61
N ASN A 162 -25.47 -3.41 -12.98
CA ASN A 162 -26.92 -3.29 -12.96
C ASN A 162 -27.34 -1.85 -12.56
N GLU A 163 -28.58 -1.64 -12.14
CA GLU A 163 -29.10 -0.34 -11.70
C GLU A 163 -28.47 0.18 -10.40
N LYS A 164 -27.89 -0.70 -9.58
CA LYS A 164 -27.32 -0.35 -8.26
C LYS A 164 -25.81 -0.27 -8.23
N VAL A 165 -25.12 -1.01 -9.11
CA VAL A 165 -23.69 -1.27 -9.00
C VAL A 165 -22.96 -0.95 -10.29
N VAL A 166 -21.79 -0.34 -10.12
CA VAL A 166 -20.75 -0.31 -11.15
C VAL A 166 -19.47 -0.95 -10.64
N ARG A 167 -18.65 -1.44 -11.57
CA ARG A 167 -17.26 -1.79 -11.29
C ARG A 167 -16.31 -1.03 -12.19
N TYR A 168 -15.23 -0.52 -11.59
CA TYR A 168 -14.21 0.25 -12.28
C TYR A 168 -12.89 -0.54 -12.36
N PRO A 169 -12.20 -0.57 -13.52
CA PRO A 169 -10.94 -1.30 -13.66
C PRO A 169 -9.85 -0.73 -12.75
N ALA A 170 -9.33 -1.56 -11.85
CA ALA A 170 -8.30 -1.20 -10.87
C ALA A 170 -6.90 -1.76 -11.23
N GLU A 171 -6.80 -2.57 -12.28
CA GLU A 171 -5.56 -3.24 -12.67
C GLU A 171 -4.42 -2.25 -12.93
N GLU A 172 -4.68 -1.21 -13.73
CA GLU A 172 -3.74 -0.14 -14.10
C GLU A 172 -3.19 0.61 -12.86
N THR A 173 -3.96 0.63 -11.78
CA THR A 173 -3.59 1.32 -10.54
C THR A 173 -2.73 0.47 -9.62
N THR A 174 -2.53 -0.81 -9.95
CA THR A 174 -1.82 -1.75 -9.09
C THR A 174 -0.35 -1.88 -9.46
N ARG A 175 0.56 -1.71 -8.49
CA ARG A 175 1.99 -2.03 -8.64
C ARG A 175 2.34 -3.32 -7.87
N GLY A 176 3.06 -4.24 -8.51
CA GLY A 176 3.59 -5.47 -7.91
C GLY A 176 2.60 -6.63 -7.81
N LYS A 177 2.81 -7.53 -6.84
CA LYS A 177 2.10 -8.83 -6.72
C LYS A 177 0.69 -8.78 -6.14
N LYS A 178 0.21 -7.62 -5.64
CA LYS A 178 -1.06 -7.48 -4.93
C LYS A 178 -2.10 -6.76 -5.78
N ARG A 179 -2.59 -7.41 -6.84
CA ARG A 179 -3.51 -6.85 -7.85
C ARG A 179 -4.94 -6.76 -7.34
N ALA A 180 -5.56 -5.59 -7.52
CA ALA A 180 -7.01 -5.43 -7.48
C ALA A 180 -7.47 -5.31 -8.93
N PHE A 181 -8.47 -6.09 -9.32
CA PHE A 181 -9.00 -6.11 -10.68
C PHE A 181 -10.09 -5.06 -10.86
N TRP A 182 -10.99 -4.99 -9.88
CA TRP A 182 -12.15 -4.11 -9.89
C TRP A 182 -12.24 -3.29 -8.62
N ALA A 183 -12.78 -2.09 -8.74
CA ALA A 183 -13.34 -1.31 -7.64
C ALA A 183 -14.86 -1.33 -7.78
N TYR A 184 -15.55 -2.01 -6.87
CA TYR A 184 -17.01 -2.04 -6.82
C TYR A 184 -17.52 -0.80 -6.08
N LEU A 185 -18.55 -0.17 -6.62
CA LEU A 185 -19.16 1.05 -6.06
C LEU A 185 -20.67 1.04 -6.29
N PRO A 186 -21.46 1.69 -5.40
CA PRO A 186 -22.81 2.12 -5.73
C PRO A 186 -22.79 2.98 -6.98
N ARG A 187 -23.73 2.72 -7.88
CA ARG A 187 -23.82 3.40 -9.18
C ARG A 187 -24.10 4.88 -9.01
N ASP A 188 -25.06 5.24 -8.17
CA ASP A 188 -25.43 6.62 -7.87
C ASP A 188 -24.24 7.43 -7.36
N PHE A 189 -23.43 6.85 -6.47
CA PHE A 189 -22.20 7.47 -6.01
C PHE A 189 -21.17 7.61 -7.13
N ALA A 190 -20.98 6.57 -7.95
CA ALA A 190 -19.99 6.58 -9.02
C ALA A 190 -20.32 7.57 -10.16
N GLU A 191 -21.61 7.82 -10.42
CA GLU A 191 -22.09 8.81 -11.39
C GLU A 191 -21.76 10.26 -10.96
N LEU A 192 -21.57 10.51 -9.66
CA LEU A 192 -21.18 11.81 -9.13
C LEU A 192 -19.66 12.04 -9.15
N LEU A 193 -18.86 11.02 -9.49
CA LEU A 193 -17.41 11.11 -9.43
C LEU A 193 -16.84 11.87 -10.64
N GLU A 194 -15.99 12.84 -10.34
CA GLU A 194 -15.20 13.59 -11.33
C GLU A 194 -13.68 13.40 -11.09
N PRO A 195 -12.85 13.51 -12.15
CA PRO A 195 -11.41 13.49 -12.00
C PRO A 195 -10.95 14.59 -11.04
N THR A 196 -10.24 14.20 -9.97
CA THR A 196 -9.79 15.14 -8.94
C THR A 196 -8.26 15.19 -8.85
N SER A 197 -7.68 16.26 -8.30
CA SER A 197 -6.23 16.33 -8.03
C SER A 197 -5.92 16.09 -6.55
N ILE A 198 -5.87 14.83 -6.15
CA ILE A 198 -5.67 14.40 -4.76
C ILE A 198 -4.21 14.06 -4.52
N LYS A 199 -3.57 14.78 -3.57
CA LYS A 199 -2.27 14.38 -3.02
C LYS A 199 -2.46 13.26 -2.00
N TYR A 200 -1.60 12.25 -2.02
CA TYR A 200 -1.68 11.13 -1.06
C TYR A 200 -1.70 11.60 0.40
N ASN A 201 -0.91 12.63 0.75
CA ASN A 201 -0.87 13.16 2.12
C ASN A 201 -2.22 13.77 2.54
N THR A 202 -2.91 14.46 1.63
CA THR A 202 -4.27 14.97 1.86
C THR A 202 -5.23 13.81 2.13
N ALA A 203 -5.13 12.76 1.32
CA ALA A 203 -5.95 11.56 1.47
C ALA A 203 -5.71 10.80 2.79
N GLN A 204 -4.57 11.02 3.47
CA GLN A 204 -4.32 10.43 4.80
C GLN A 204 -5.14 11.09 5.91
N ASP A 205 -5.74 12.25 5.65
CA ASP A 205 -6.53 13.00 6.64
C ASP A 205 -8.02 12.60 6.68
N THR A 206 -8.38 11.52 5.97
CA THR A 206 -9.68 10.84 6.08
C THR A 206 -9.74 9.88 7.29
N LYS A 207 -9.16 10.30 8.43
CA LYS A 207 -9.07 9.52 9.66
C LYS A 207 -9.82 10.23 10.77
N TYR A 208 -10.49 9.47 11.63
CA TYR A 208 -11.17 9.97 12.81
C TYR A 208 -11.25 8.87 13.86
N GLY A 209 -10.85 9.15 15.10
CA GLY A 209 -10.77 8.13 16.15
C GLY A 209 -9.96 6.89 15.72
N LYS A 210 -10.58 5.71 15.77
CA LYS A 210 -9.99 4.44 15.29
C LYS A 210 -10.19 4.21 13.78
N VAL A 211 -11.01 5.02 13.12
CA VAL A 211 -11.28 4.93 11.68
C VAL A 211 -10.12 5.51 10.90
N SER A 212 -9.61 4.70 9.99
CA SER A 212 -8.47 4.97 9.13
C SER A 212 -8.63 4.15 7.86
N PRO A 213 -7.93 4.47 6.77
CA PRO A 213 -8.01 3.68 5.53
C PRO A 213 -7.78 2.17 5.72
N ASN A 214 -6.89 1.79 6.65
CA ASN A 214 -6.62 0.39 6.94
C ASN A 214 -7.73 -0.29 7.75
N THR A 215 -8.36 0.44 8.69
CA THR A 215 -9.45 -0.10 9.50
C THR A 215 -10.76 -0.13 8.73
N ILE A 216 -11.05 0.85 7.87
CA ILE A 216 -12.17 0.81 6.91
C ILE A 216 -12.10 -0.45 6.05
N ARG A 217 -10.93 -0.74 5.47
CA ARG A 217 -10.74 -1.95 4.66
C ARG A 217 -10.96 -3.25 5.44
N LYS A 218 -10.60 -3.30 6.73
CA LYS A 218 -10.88 -4.47 7.59
C LYS A 218 -12.36 -4.56 7.93
N TRP A 219 -12.98 -3.44 8.24
CA TRP A 219 -14.41 -3.32 8.50
C TRP A 219 -15.22 -3.79 7.29
N HIS A 220 -14.96 -3.26 6.08
CA HIS A 220 -15.68 -3.66 4.87
C HIS A 220 -15.58 -5.16 4.58
N TYR A 221 -14.40 -5.77 4.81
CA TYR A 221 -14.25 -7.22 4.67
C TYR A 221 -15.15 -7.97 5.66
N THR A 222 -15.17 -7.50 6.91
CA THR A 222 -16.01 -8.08 7.97
C THR A 222 -17.49 -7.88 7.67
N PHE A 223 -17.88 -6.72 7.13
CA PHE A 223 -19.22 -6.43 6.66
C PHE A 223 -19.65 -7.45 5.59
N LEU A 224 -18.87 -7.60 4.51
CA LEU A 224 -19.19 -8.57 3.45
C LEU A 224 -19.39 -9.99 4.01
N VAL A 225 -18.46 -10.45 4.85
CA VAL A 225 -18.54 -11.79 5.44
C VAL A 225 -19.77 -11.94 6.33
N ARG A 226 -20.15 -10.91 7.10
CA ARG A 226 -21.37 -10.91 7.93
C ARG A 226 -22.65 -10.95 7.11
N GLN A 227 -22.63 -10.38 5.90
CA GLN A 227 -23.73 -10.46 4.93
C GLN A 227 -23.77 -11.79 4.17
N GLY A 228 -22.92 -12.76 4.53
CA GLY A 228 -22.90 -14.09 3.91
C GLY A 228 -22.03 -14.19 2.65
N VAL A 229 -21.33 -13.12 2.25
CA VAL A 229 -20.43 -13.16 1.09
C VAL A 229 -19.28 -14.14 1.38
N PRO A 230 -19.03 -15.13 0.50
CA PRO A 230 -17.93 -16.07 0.67
C PRO A 230 -16.58 -15.35 0.81
N ALA A 231 -15.73 -15.82 1.72
CA ALA A 231 -14.49 -15.15 2.08
C ALA A 231 -13.54 -14.95 0.88
N ASP A 232 -13.51 -15.88 -0.06
CA ASP A 232 -12.69 -15.81 -1.27
C ASP A 232 -13.22 -14.78 -2.29
N ILE A 233 -14.54 -14.57 -2.34
CA ILE A 233 -15.19 -13.51 -3.11
C ILE A 233 -14.97 -12.15 -2.44
N ALA A 234 -15.09 -12.06 -1.11
CA ALA A 234 -14.76 -10.84 -0.37
C ALA A 234 -13.28 -10.44 -0.53
N ASP A 235 -12.36 -11.41 -0.55
CA ASP A 235 -10.95 -11.19 -0.87
C ASP A 235 -10.73 -10.74 -2.31
N PHE A 236 -11.53 -11.23 -3.26
CA PHE A 236 -11.51 -10.82 -4.66
C PHE A 236 -12.00 -9.37 -4.82
N ILE A 237 -13.17 -9.03 -4.27
CA ILE A 237 -13.76 -7.67 -4.27
C ILE A 237 -12.74 -6.66 -3.72
N GLN A 238 -12.04 -6.99 -2.64
CA GLN A 238 -11.05 -6.08 -2.07
C GLN A 238 -9.66 -6.12 -2.75
N GLY A 239 -9.38 -7.04 -3.65
CA GLY A 239 -8.02 -7.24 -4.18
C GLY A 239 -7.00 -7.63 -3.10
N ARG A 240 -7.38 -8.56 -2.21
CA ARG A 240 -6.52 -9.20 -1.19
C ARG A 240 -5.80 -10.42 -1.74
N ALA A 241 -6.39 -11.11 -2.70
CA ALA A 241 -5.84 -12.34 -3.24
C ALA A 241 -4.51 -12.09 -3.99
N SER A 242 -3.46 -12.81 -3.59
CA SER A 242 -2.23 -12.98 -4.39
C SER A 242 -2.55 -13.99 -5.47
N GLN A 243 -2.46 -13.66 -6.75
CA GLN A 243 -2.90 -14.61 -7.77
C GLN A 243 -2.01 -14.71 -9.00
N ARG A 244 -1.74 -15.98 -9.32
CA ARG A 244 -1.46 -16.58 -10.62
C ARG A 244 -2.74 -17.31 -11.10
N VAL A 245 -3.89 -16.64 -11.16
CA VAL A 245 -5.12 -17.31 -11.65
C VAL A 245 -5.13 -17.30 -13.18
N GLY A 246 -5.51 -18.41 -13.81
CA GLY A 246 -5.93 -18.43 -15.21
C GLY A 246 -7.24 -17.65 -15.46
N ALA A 247 -7.49 -17.28 -16.72
CA ALA A 247 -8.59 -16.40 -17.13
C ALA A 247 -9.99 -16.92 -16.74
N THR A 248 -10.22 -18.23 -16.82
CA THR A 248 -11.53 -18.84 -16.53
C THR A 248 -11.97 -18.68 -15.08
N HIS A 249 -11.07 -18.93 -14.12
CA HIS A 249 -11.39 -18.78 -12.70
C HIS A 249 -11.51 -17.30 -12.30
N TYR A 250 -10.88 -16.39 -13.05
CA TYR A 250 -11.12 -14.95 -12.89
C TYR A 250 -12.53 -14.53 -13.36
N LEU A 251 -12.96 -15.02 -14.53
CA LEU A 251 -14.29 -14.70 -15.07
C LEU A 251 -15.39 -15.13 -14.08
N ASN A 252 -15.28 -16.36 -13.55
CA ASN A 252 -16.22 -16.88 -12.56
C ASN A 252 -16.24 -16.03 -11.28
N LYS A 253 -15.06 -15.61 -10.79
CA LYS A 253 -14.98 -14.73 -9.61
C LYS A 253 -15.57 -13.35 -9.85
N THR A 254 -15.47 -12.83 -11.07
CA THR A 254 -16.08 -11.54 -11.43
C THR A 254 -17.60 -11.65 -11.43
N LEU A 255 -18.17 -12.70 -12.04
CA LEU A 255 -19.62 -12.94 -12.01
C LEU A 255 -20.15 -13.07 -10.58
N LEU A 256 -19.50 -13.90 -9.76
CA LEU A 256 -19.91 -14.05 -8.35
C LEU A 256 -19.76 -12.75 -7.56
N ALA A 257 -18.71 -11.95 -7.81
CA ALA A 257 -18.55 -10.67 -7.15
C ALA A 257 -19.59 -9.64 -7.60
N ASP A 258 -19.98 -9.64 -8.87
CA ASP A 258 -21.06 -8.81 -9.42
C ASP A 258 -22.39 -9.15 -8.72
N GLU A 259 -22.73 -10.43 -8.57
CA GLU A 259 -23.93 -10.91 -7.86
C GLU A 259 -23.91 -10.54 -6.36
N TRP A 260 -22.84 -10.94 -5.65
CA TRP A 260 -22.74 -10.74 -4.21
C TRP A 260 -22.67 -9.27 -3.82
N TYR A 261 -21.93 -8.44 -4.55
CA TYR A 261 -21.86 -7.02 -4.24
C TYR A 261 -23.21 -6.33 -4.50
N SER A 262 -23.91 -6.70 -5.57
CA SER A 262 -25.26 -6.19 -5.86
C SER A 262 -26.28 -6.52 -4.78
N ALA A 263 -26.14 -7.68 -4.14
CA ALA A 263 -27.03 -8.09 -3.05
C ALA A 263 -26.83 -7.26 -1.77
N VAL A 264 -25.63 -6.74 -1.52
CA VAL A 264 -25.27 -6.11 -0.23
C VAL A 264 -25.05 -4.60 -0.28
N VAL A 265 -25.03 -3.98 -1.48
CA VAL A 265 -24.68 -2.56 -1.66
C VAL A 265 -25.66 -1.62 -0.95
N ASP A 266 -26.95 -1.95 -0.93
CA ASP A 266 -27.96 -1.12 -0.26
C ASP A 266 -27.77 -1.17 1.27
N ASP A 267 -27.49 -2.35 1.82
CA ASP A 267 -27.20 -2.48 3.25
C ASP A 267 -25.88 -1.80 3.64
N LEU A 268 -24.91 -1.78 2.72
CA LEU A 268 -23.65 -1.06 2.91
C LEU A 268 -23.88 0.45 3.01
N LYS A 269 -24.81 1.00 2.20
CA LYS A 269 -25.22 2.42 2.28
C LYS A 269 -25.96 2.73 3.58
N LYS A 270 -26.91 1.87 3.98
CA LYS A 270 -27.67 2.02 5.25
C LYS A 270 -26.76 2.11 6.48
N VAL A 271 -25.59 1.48 6.47
CA VAL A 271 -24.63 1.63 7.58
C VAL A 271 -24.26 3.10 7.76
N LEU A 272 -24.04 3.87 6.69
CA LEU A 272 -23.66 5.28 6.80
C LEU A 272 -24.84 6.21 7.13
N GLU A 273 -26.02 5.90 6.59
CA GLU A 273 -27.25 6.68 6.78
C GLU A 273 -27.78 6.58 8.22
N GLY A 274 -27.43 5.51 8.93
CA GLY A 274 -28.00 5.19 10.23
C GLY A 274 -29.35 4.51 10.04
N SER A 275 -29.49 3.29 10.57
CA SER A 275 -30.80 2.65 10.65
C SER A 275 -31.53 3.25 11.85
N GLU A 276 -32.75 3.76 11.64
CA GLU A 276 -33.72 3.92 12.73
C GLU A 276 -33.96 2.58 13.45
#